data_AF-A0A969IFG4-F1
#
_entry.id   AF-A0A969IFG4-F1
#
_cell.length_a   1.000
_cell.length_b   1.000
_cell.length_c   1.000
_cell.angle_alpha   90.00
_cell.angle_beta   90.00
_cell.angle_gamma   90.00
#
_symmetry.space_group_name_H-M   'P 1'
#
loop_
_entity.id
_entity.type
_entity.pdbx_description
1 polymer ?
#
loop_
_entity_poly.entity_id
_entity_poly.type
_entity_poly.pdbx_seq_one_letter_code
_entity_poly.pdbx_strand_id
1 'polypeptide(L)'
;MVLGPFALFLGVKPYDEHRWHMSMFRHAVDWVSLPNALGMSQYGDGGIAGTQPHAASGNYIYRMSDCCAKCRYDPKKIVRRRCLPVYHSLLGLSGTNRTTVSRHPRMKYPYRNLGRKDPAEIAAIWRRADAIKSRCSAETFL
;
A
#
# COMPACT_ATOMS: atom_id res chain seq x y z
N MET A 1 -0.54 -6.76 7.68
CA MET A 1 -0.65 -5.30 7.40
C MET A 1 0.70 -4.58 7.44
N VAL A 2 1.72 -5.15 6.77
CA VAL A 2 3.03 -4.50 6.61
C VAL A 2 3.50 -4.72 5.16
N LEU A 3 3.86 -5.96 4.82
CA LEU A 3 4.38 -6.32 3.49
C LEU A 3 3.32 -6.23 2.39
N GLY A 4 2.11 -6.77 2.62
CA GLY A 4 1.00 -6.70 1.66
C GLY A 4 0.65 -5.26 1.24
N PRO A 5 0.31 -4.34 2.16
CA PRO A 5 0.06 -2.94 1.84
C PRO A 5 1.25 -2.22 1.19
N PHE A 6 2.49 -2.64 1.48
CA PHE A 6 3.69 -2.10 0.86
C PHE A 6 3.85 -2.59 -0.59
N ALA A 7 3.62 -3.87 -0.87
CA ALA A 7 3.59 -4.41 -2.23
C ALA A 7 2.47 -3.77 -3.07
N LEU A 8 1.29 -3.58 -2.46
CA LEU A 8 0.17 -2.87 -3.07
C LEU A 8 0.52 -1.41 -3.38
N PHE A 9 1.23 -0.73 -2.47
CA PHE A 9 1.74 0.62 -2.69
C PHE A 9 2.70 0.68 -3.89
N LEU A 10 3.64 -0.26 -3.97
CA LEU A 10 4.61 -0.33 -5.06
C LEU A 10 3.96 -0.70 -6.41
N GLY A 11 2.75 -1.27 -6.39
CA GLY A 11 2.07 -1.73 -7.61
C GLY A 11 2.63 -3.04 -8.13
N VAL A 12 3.11 -3.90 -7.22
CA VAL A 12 3.56 -5.26 -7.57
C VAL A 12 2.40 -6.02 -8.20
N LYS A 13 2.67 -6.82 -9.24
CA LYS A 13 1.64 -7.66 -9.85
C LYS A 13 1.12 -8.63 -8.79
N PRO A 14 -0.20 -8.75 -8.58
CA PRO A 14 -0.76 -9.58 -7.50
C PRO A 14 -0.26 -11.04 -7.51
N TYR A 15 -0.08 -11.61 -8.70
CA TYR A 15 0.44 -12.97 -8.83
C TYR A 15 1.92 -13.10 -8.43
N ASP A 16 2.74 -12.07 -8.67
CA ASP A 16 4.15 -12.07 -8.22
C ASP A 16 4.25 -11.95 -6.69
N GLU A 17 3.36 -11.19 -6.06
CA GLU A 17 3.27 -11.15 -4.59
C GLU A 17 2.85 -12.50 -4.01
N HIS A 18 1.90 -13.19 -4.64
CA HIS A 18 1.53 -14.56 -4.30
C HIS A 18 2.71 -15.53 -4.43
N ARG A 19 3.46 -15.48 -5.53
CA ARG A 19 4.64 -16.33 -5.74
C ARG A 19 5.73 -16.09 -4.69
N TRP A 20 5.96 -14.82 -4.34
CA TRP A 20 6.87 -14.45 -3.27
C TRP A 20 6.38 -15.00 -1.92
N HIS A 21 5.09 -14.85 -1.60
CA HIS A 21 4.50 -15.36 -0.37
C HIS A 21 4.63 -16.90 -0.27
N MET A 22 4.33 -17.61 -1.35
CA MET A 22 4.54 -19.06 -1.47
C MET A 22 5.99 -19.49 -1.21
N SER A 23 6.95 -18.67 -1.62
CA SER A 23 8.37 -18.98 -1.46
C SER A 23 8.91 -18.69 -0.06
N MET A 24 8.25 -17.82 0.71
CA MET A 24 8.78 -17.30 1.98
C MET A 24 8.21 -17.98 3.22
N PHE A 25 6.98 -18.49 3.15
CA PHE A 25 6.31 -19.07 4.32
C PHE A 25 6.17 -20.58 4.20
N ARG A 26 6.64 -21.30 5.23
CA ARG A 26 6.58 -22.78 5.29
C ARG A 26 5.16 -23.34 5.12
N HIS A 27 4.15 -22.58 5.56
CA HIS A 27 2.75 -22.97 5.52
C HIS A 27 2.00 -22.36 4.33
N ALA A 28 2.71 -21.68 3.41
CA ALA A 28 2.09 -21.21 2.18
C ALA A 28 1.92 -22.40 1.23
N VAL A 29 0.71 -22.93 1.23
CA VAL A 29 0.20 -23.88 0.24
C VAL A 29 -0.78 -23.15 -0.66
N ASP A 30 -0.83 -23.53 -1.94
CA ASP A 30 -1.45 -22.70 -2.98
C ASP A 30 -2.91 -22.33 -2.67
N TRP A 31 -3.72 -23.33 -2.28
CA TRP A 31 -5.14 -23.13 -1.96
C TRP A 31 -5.39 -22.17 -0.79
N VAL A 32 -4.42 -21.98 0.11
CA VAL A 32 -4.48 -20.99 1.19
C VAL A 32 -3.86 -19.67 0.73
N SER A 33 -2.70 -19.74 0.10
CA SER A 33 -1.89 -18.57 -0.21
C SER A 33 -2.50 -17.73 -1.33
N LEU A 34 -3.13 -18.34 -2.32
CA LEU A 34 -3.71 -17.64 -3.46
C LEU A 34 -4.85 -16.68 -3.04
N PRO A 35 -5.90 -17.13 -2.32
CA PRO A 35 -6.96 -16.22 -1.90
C PRO A 35 -6.48 -15.18 -0.88
N ASN A 36 -5.47 -15.48 -0.05
CA ASN A 36 -4.96 -14.53 0.95
C ASN A 36 -4.03 -13.47 0.35
N ALA A 37 -3.06 -13.88 -0.48
CA ALA A 37 -2.02 -13.02 -1.02
C ALA A 37 -2.57 -12.24 -2.24
N LEU A 38 -3.03 -12.94 -3.28
CA LEU A 38 -3.57 -12.31 -4.48
C LEU A 38 -4.91 -11.62 -4.22
N GLY A 39 -5.85 -12.33 -3.58
CA GLY A 39 -7.21 -11.86 -3.38
C GLY A 39 -7.31 -10.82 -2.27
N MET A 40 -7.18 -11.27 -1.03
CA MET A 40 -7.39 -10.42 0.14
C MET A 40 -6.34 -9.29 0.23
N SER A 41 -5.04 -9.60 0.18
CA SER A 41 -3.95 -8.64 0.38
C SER A 41 -3.82 -7.64 -0.77
N GLN A 42 -3.79 -8.11 -2.03
CA GLN A 42 -3.57 -7.26 -3.20
C GLN A 42 -4.85 -6.79 -3.91
N TYR A 43 -6.03 -7.32 -3.58
CA TYR A 43 -7.28 -7.05 -4.30
C TYR A 43 -7.20 -7.40 -5.80
N GLY A 44 -6.36 -8.39 -6.14
CA GLY A 44 -6.11 -8.81 -7.52
C GLY A 44 -7.27 -9.58 -8.15
N ASP A 45 -8.20 -10.07 -7.34
CA ASP A 45 -9.40 -10.80 -7.75
C ASP A 45 -10.63 -9.89 -7.91
N GLY A 46 -10.49 -8.58 -7.71
CA GLY A 46 -11.59 -7.63 -7.83
C GLY A 46 -12.59 -7.66 -6.66
N GLY A 47 -12.32 -8.43 -5.60
CA GLY A 47 -13.12 -8.48 -4.39
C GLY A 47 -13.85 -9.80 -4.12
N ILE A 48 -13.35 -10.92 -4.67
CA ILE A 48 -13.90 -12.26 -4.42
C ILE A 48 -13.56 -12.70 -2.99
N ALA A 49 -12.29 -12.63 -2.60
CA ALA A 49 -11.81 -13.00 -1.26
C ALA A 49 -11.80 -11.81 -0.28
N GLY A 50 -11.83 -10.58 -0.78
CA GLY A 50 -11.70 -9.35 0.00
C GLY A 50 -12.81 -8.34 -0.29
N THR A 51 -13.21 -7.57 0.71
CA THR A 51 -14.28 -6.56 0.55
C THR A 51 -13.76 -5.17 0.20
N GLN A 52 -12.44 -4.97 0.21
CA GLN A 52 -11.75 -3.74 -0.21
C GLN A 52 -10.24 -4.01 -0.34
N PRO A 53 -9.49 -3.17 -1.07
CA PRO A 53 -8.03 -3.23 -1.03
C PRO A 53 -7.51 -3.00 0.39
N HIS A 54 -6.60 -3.85 0.85
CA HIS A 54 -5.96 -3.73 2.17
C HIS A 54 -4.87 -2.64 2.16
N ALA A 55 -5.24 -1.43 1.75
CA ALA A 55 -4.42 -0.25 1.85
C ALA A 55 -4.54 0.36 3.26
N ALA A 56 -3.41 0.69 3.88
CA ALA A 56 -3.36 1.29 5.20
C ALA A 56 -2.26 2.36 5.23
N SER A 57 -2.45 3.42 6.01
CA SER A 57 -1.39 4.42 6.20
C SER A 57 -0.42 4.00 7.31
N GLY A 58 0.72 4.69 7.42
CA GLY A 58 1.67 4.47 8.51
C GLY A 58 1.09 4.70 9.91
N ASN A 59 -0.03 5.44 10.01
CA ASN A 59 -0.75 5.60 11.27
C ASN A 59 -1.38 4.27 11.76
N TYR A 60 -1.75 3.37 10.85
CA TYR A 60 -2.22 2.03 11.22
C TYR A 60 -1.09 1.25 11.92
N ILE A 61 0.10 1.20 11.31
CA ILE A 61 1.26 0.50 11.87
C ILE A 61 1.64 1.11 13.23
N TYR A 62 1.63 2.45 13.33
CA TYR A 62 1.91 3.14 14.60
C TYR A 62 0.93 2.78 15.73
N ARG A 63 -0.35 2.58 15.41
CA ARG A 63 -1.38 2.23 16.41
C ARG A 63 -1.38 0.76 16.78
N MET A 64 -1.01 -0.11 15.84
CA MET A 64 -1.15 -1.56 15.96
C MET A 64 0.19 -2.27 16.27
N SER A 65 1.30 -1.54 16.43
CA SER A 65 2.62 -2.11 16.70
C SER A 65 3.59 -1.12 17.34
N ASP A 66 4.64 -1.64 17.98
CA ASP A 66 5.73 -0.86 18.55
C ASP A 66 6.88 -0.59 17.56
N CYS A 67 6.77 -1.05 16.32
CA CYS A 67 7.80 -0.94 15.28
C CYS A 67 8.24 0.51 15.02
N CYS A 68 7.33 1.47 15.23
CA CYS A 68 7.60 2.88 14.99
C CYS A 68 8.46 3.54 16.08
N ALA A 69 8.55 2.97 17.30
CA ALA A 69 9.21 3.63 18.43
C ALA A 69 10.71 3.87 18.21
N LYS A 70 11.40 2.94 17.53
CA LYS A 70 12.83 3.03 17.18
C LYS A 70 13.07 3.25 15.68
N CYS A 71 12.00 3.52 14.92
CA CYS A 71 12.11 3.65 13.47
C CYS A 71 12.75 4.99 13.09
N ARG A 72 13.62 4.98 12.07
CA ARG A 72 14.16 6.22 11.49
C ARG A 72 13.08 7.10 10.85
N TYR A 73 11.93 6.50 10.52
CA TYR A 73 10.78 7.15 9.91
C TYR A 73 9.74 7.53 10.96
N ASP A 74 9.12 8.69 10.76
CA ASP A 74 8.11 9.26 11.64
C ASP A 74 6.72 9.04 11.02
N PRO A 75 5.84 8.24 11.64
CA PRO A 75 4.52 7.91 11.09
C PRO A 75 3.56 9.12 11.07
N LYS A 76 3.87 10.21 11.78
CA LYS A 76 3.06 11.44 11.79
C LYS A 76 3.45 12.38 10.65
N LYS A 77 4.61 12.18 10.00
CA LYS A 77 5.08 13.02 8.90
C LYS A 77 4.68 12.43 7.55
N ILE A 78 4.11 13.27 6.69
CA ILE A 78 3.48 12.85 5.42
C ILE A 78 4.39 13.12 4.19
N VAL A 79 5.13 14.24 4.18
CA VAL A 79 5.92 14.68 3.00
C VAL A 79 7.42 14.82 3.31
N ARG A 80 7.82 14.83 4.58
CA ARG A 80 9.23 15.05 4.96
C ARG A 80 10.12 13.85 4.62
N ARG A 81 11.44 14.07 4.53
CA ARG A 81 12.49 13.04 4.26
C ARG A 81 12.35 11.75 5.08
N ARG A 82 11.72 11.81 6.26
CA ARG A 82 11.46 10.69 7.19
C ARG A 82 9.99 10.19 7.19
N CYS A 83 9.20 10.42 6.15
CA CYS A 83 7.85 9.84 6.03
C CYS A 83 7.91 8.31 5.84
N LEU A 84 6.98 7.58 6.46
CA LEU A 84 6.88 6.12 6.32
C LEU A 84 6.26 5.75 4.95
N PRO A 85 6.91 4.92 4.11
CA PRO A 85 6.44 4.57 2.77
C PRO A 85 5.02 4.02 2.69
N VAL A 86 4.61 3.24 3.71
CA VAL A 86 3.27 2.65 3.81
C VAL A 86 2.17 3.71 3.94
N TYR A 87 2.50 4.94 4.38
CA TYR A 87 1.54 6.06 4.42
C TYR A 87 0.84 6.32 3.07
N HIS A 88 1.53 6.01 1.97
CA HIS A 88 1.06 6.29 0.63
C HIS A 88 0.27 5.16 -0.01
N SER A 89 0.06 3.99 0.60
CA SER A 89 -0.66 2.89 -0.08
C SER A 89 -2.12 3.22 -0.40
N LEU A 90 -2.76 4.04 0.45
CA LEU A 90 -4.10 4.58 0.25
C LEU A 90 -4.17 5.61 -0.89
N LEU A 91 -3.03 6.23 -1.21
CA LEU A 91 -2.89 7.41 -2.09
C LEU A 91 -2.16 7.08 -3.41
N GLY A 92 -1.40 5.98 -3.44
CA GLY A 92 -0.56 5.52 -4.55
C GLY A 92 -1.33 4.79 -5.66
N LEU A 93 -2.63 4.58 -5.46
CA LEU A 93 -3.58 4.12 -6.48
C LEU A 93 -4.03 5.25 -7.42
N SER A 94 -3.57 6.48 -7.20
CA SER A 94 -4.12 7.71 -7.79
C SER A 94 -3.69 8.00 -9.24
N GLY A 95 -2.78 7.23 -9.83
CA GLY A 95 -2.42 7.35 -11.26
C GLY A 95 -3.28 6.45 -12.14
N THR A 96 -3.07 5.14 -12.05
CA THR A 96 -3.62 4.16 -12.98
C THR A 96 -5.01 3.64 -12.58
N ASN A 97 -5.34 3.59 -11.28
CA ASN A 97 -6.57 2.96 -10.76
C ASN A 97 -7.52 3.95 -10.08
N ARG A 98 -7.28 5.26 -10.19
CA ARG A 98 -8.04 6.30 -9.46
C ARG A 98 -9.54 6.26 -9.77
N THR A 99 -9.90 6.02 -11.01
CA THR A 99 -11.30 5.95 -11.48
C THR A 99 -12.02 4.74 -10.89
N THR A 100 -11.36 3.58 -10.86
CA THR A 100 -11.92 2.34 -10.30
C THR A 100 -12.04 2.39 -8.79
N VAL A 101 -10.99 2.85 -8.10
CA VAL A 101 -10.92 2.85 -6.62
C VAL A 101 -11.78 3.96 -6.02
N SER A 102 -11.91 5.12 -6.66
CA SER A 102 -12.77 6.22 -6.16
C SER A 102 -14.26 5.87 -6.17
N ARG A 103 -14.69 4.96 -7.04
CA ARG A 103 -16.06 4.44 -7.09
C ARG A 103 -16.35 3.36 -6.04
N HIS A 104 -15.31 2.81 -5.40
CA HIS A 104 -15.47 1.75 -4.40
C HIS A 104 -16.11 2.30 -3.11
N PRO A 105 -17.24 1.75 -2.63
CA PRO A 105 -17.99 2.31 -1.50
C PRO A 105 -17.16 2.52 -0.23
N ARG A 106 -16.26 1.58 0.08
CA ARG A 106 -15.38 1.68 1.27
C ARG A 106 -14.20 2.65 1.11
N MET A 107 -13.87 3.03 -0.11
CA MET A 107 -12.80 4.00 -0.40
C MET A 107 -13.31 5.44 -0.44
N LYS A 108 -14.63 5.65 -0.45
CA LYS A 108 -15.26 6.97 -0.49
C LYS A 108 -14.72 7.93 0.59
N TYR A 109 -14.62 7.47 1.84
CA TYR A 109 -14.17 8.31 2.95
C TYR A 109 -12.66 8.64 2.90
N PRO A 110 -11.76 7.68 2.67
CA PRO A 110 -10.37 7.94 2.32
C PRO A 110 -10.18 9.05 1.27
N TYR A 111 -10.86 8.94 0.13
CA TYR A 111 -10.75 9.93 -0.96
C TYR A 111 -11.36 11.28 -0.59
N ARG A 112 -12.47 11.30 0.16
CA ARG A 112 -13.06 12.54 0.67
C ARG A 112 -12.12 13.26 1.64
N ASN A 113 -11.44 12.51 2.51
CA ASN A 113 -10.45 13.09 3.43
C ASN A 113 -9.22 13.62 2.69
N LEU A 114 -8.79 12.93 1.62
CA LEU A 114 -7.74 13.44 0.74
C LEU A 114 -8.16 14.75 0.05
N GLY A 115 -9.40 14.82 -0.46
CA GLY A 115 -9.92 16.01 -1.14
C GLY A 115 -10.09 17.24 -0.25
N ARG A 116 -9.96 17.10 1.08
CA ARG A 116 -9.95 18.23 2.03
C ARG A 116 -8.56 18.87 2.19
N LYS A 117 -7.52 18.25 1.65
CA LYS A 117 -6.14 18.76 1.71
C LYS A 117 -5.89 19.78 0.63
N ASP A 118 -4.91 20.66 0.88
CA ASP A 118 -4.44 21.62 -0.11
C ASP A 118 -3.94 20.87 -1.37
N PRO A 119 -4.37 21.26 -2.59
CA PRO A 119 -3.84 20.71 -3.84
C PRO A 119 -2.31 20.64 -3.90
N ALA A 120 -1.60 21.64 -3.37
CA ALA A 120 -0.15 21.67 -3.31
C ALA A 120 0.41 20.59 -2.35
N GLU A 121 -0.27 20.33 -1.23
CA GLU A 121 0.06 19.24 -0.31
C GLU A 121 -0.12 17.89 -1.01
N ILE A 122 -1.23 17.70 -1.72
CA ILE A 122 -1.53 16.47 -2.47
C ILE A 122 -0.46 16.22 -3.56
N ALA A 123 -0.09 17.25 -4.32
CA ALA A 123 0.94 17.15 -5.34
C ALA A 123 2.33 16.81 -4.74
N ALA A 124 2.65 17.33 -3.55
CA ALA A 124 3.89 17.00 -2.86
C ALA A 124 3.89 15.55 -2.34
N ILE A 125 2.75 15.05 -1.86
CA ILE A 125 2.54 13.66 -1.45
C ILE A 125 2.79 12.72 -2.63
N TRP A 126 2.22 13.01 -3.80
CA TRP A 126 2.39 12.17 -4.99
C TRP A 126 3.82 12.15 -5.50
N ARG A 127 4.47 13.33 -5.63
CA ARG A 127 5.89 13.40 -5.99
C ARG A 127 6.77 12.57 -5.05
N ARG A 128 6.47 12.58 -3.75
CA ARG A 128 7.21 11.78 -2.78
C ARG A 128 6.95 10.29 -2.94
N ALA A 129 5.70 9.88 -3.18
CA ALA A 129 5.34 8.50 -3.45
C ALA A 129 6.09 7.97 -4.68
N ASP A 130 6.10 8.72 -5.78
CA ASP A 130 6.80 8.37 -7.00
C ASP A 130 8.31 8.26 -6.76
N ALA A 131 8.92 9.22 -6.06
CA ALA A 131 10.33 9.14 -5.70
C ALA A 131 10.70 7.90 -4.87
N ILE A 132 9.80 7.45 -3.97
CA ILE A 132 10.00 6.20 -3.22
C ILE A 132 9.92 5.00 -4.15
N LYS A 133 8.90 4.93 -5.01
CA LYS A 133 8.72 3.84 -5.98
C LYS A 133 9.93 3.74 -6.91
N SER A 134 10.33 4.86 -7.52
CA SER A 134 11.48 4.94 -8.41
C SER A 134 12.77 4.47 -7.74
N ARG A 135 13.00 4.84 -6.47
CA ARG A 135 14.17 4.36 -5.74
C ARG A 135 14.11 2.86 -5.49
N CYS A 136 12.95 2.34 -5.07
CA CYS A 136 12.78 0.91 -4.84
C CYS A 136 12.94 0.09 -6.13
N SER A 137 12.52 0.62 -7.29
CA SER A 137 12.70 -0.04 -8.57
C SER A 137 14.11 0.12 -9.16
N ALA A 138 14.81 1.21 -8.86
CA ALA A 138 16.17 1.45 -9.34
C ALA A 138 17.24 0.63 -8.61
N GLU A 139 16.98 0.21 -7.37
CA GLU A 139 17.88 -0.64 -6.57
C GLU A 139 17.57 -2.15 -6.75
N THR A 140 16.62 -2.52 -7.62
CA THR A 140 16.37 -3.93 -7.97
C THR A 140 17.45 -4.39 -8.94
N PHE A 141 18.37 -5.23 -8.47
CA PHE A 141 19.45 -5.82 -9.27
C PHE A 141 18.89 -6.77 -10.34
N LEU A 142 18.46 -6.21 -11.48
CA LEU A 142 18.48 -6.79 -12.82
C LEU A 142 18.73 -5.66 -13.82
#